data_AF-A0A2H0BVI1-F1
#
_entry.id   AF-A0A2H0BVI1-F1
#
_cell.length_a   1.000
_cell.length_b   1.000
_cell.length_c   1.000
_cell.angle_alpha   90.00
_cell.angle_beta   90.00
_cell.angle_gamma   90.00
#
_symmetry.space_group_name_H-M   'P 1'
#
loop_
_entity.id
_entity.type
_entity.pdbx_description
1 polymer ?
#
loop_
_entity_poly.entity_id
_entity_poly.type
_entity_poly.pdbx_seq_one_letter_code
_entity_poly.pdbx_strand_id
1 'polypeptide(L)'
;MLKYVRGTTKQAGIYYNKRMTDRISKYFSLYIFIITIFFTRIALFFFWDMSFMFSQKQDLWHHMYLGILFVFVSLFFHGKVSTYLRPIGLGLFADEFIHFFHLIGIINEVDYWSRQAITATTISVLLISFFLIKIKERPL
;
A
#
# COMPACT_ATOMS: atom_id res chain seq x y z
N MET A 1 -9.63 9.12 48.48
CA MET A 1 -9.90 10.00 47.33
C MET A 1 -8.69 10.22 46.40
N LEU A 2 -7.52 10.61 46.90
CA LEU A 2 -6.32 10.89 46.06
C LEU A 2 -5.75 9.70 45.25
N LYS A 3 -5.86 8.46 45.73
CA LYS A 3 -5.46 7.25 44.97
C LYS A 3 -6.31 7.04 43.71
N TYR A 4 -7.59 7.43 43.73
CA TYR A 4 -8.51 7.28 42.60
C TYR A 4 -8.19 8.29 41.47
N VAL A 5 -7.84 9.52 41.84
CA VAL A 5 -7.44 10.59 40.90
C VAL A 5 -6.08 10.32 40.22
N ARG A 6 -5.14 9.63 40.91
CA ARG A 6 -3.88 9.17 40.30
C ARG A 6 -4.08 8.04 39.28
N GLY A 7 -5.07 7.17 39.49
CA GLY A 7 -5.40 6.09 38.56
C GLY A 7 -5.96 6.61 37.23
N THR A 8 -6.87 7.59 37.30
CA THR A 8 -7.52 8.17 36.12
C THR A 8 -6.57 9.02 35.26
N THR A 9 -5.67 9.79 35.89
CA THR A 9 -4.68 10.60 35.17
C THR A 9 -3.61 9.74 34.47
N LYS A 10 -3.16 8.65 35.10
CA LYS A 10 -2.21 7.71 34.47
C LYS A 10 -2.86 6.95 33.30
N GLN A 11 -4.12 6.53 33.43
CA GLN A 11 -4.88 5.89 32.34
C GLN A 11 -5.15 6.86 31.17
N ALA A 12 -5.50 8.12 31.46
CA ALA A 12 -5.67 9.15 30.44
C ALA A 12 -4.37 9.43 29.67
N GLY A 13 -3.22 9.48 30.37
CA GLY A 13 -1.90 9.62 29.75
C GLY A 13 -1.53 8.45 28.83
N ILE A 14 -1.78 7.21 29.27
CA ILE A 14 -1.54 6.00 28.45
C ILE A 14 -2.43 6.01 27.21
N TYR A 15 -3.71 6.37 27.36
CA TYR A 15 -4.65 6.44 26.24
C TYR A 15 -4.26 7.51 25.21
N TYR A 16 -3.87 8.70 25.67
CA TYR A 16 -3.41 9.78 24.80
C TYR A 16 -2.16 9.37 24.01
N ASN A 17 -1.18 8.78 24.70
CA ASN A 17 0.07 8.34 24.08
C ASN A 17 -0.19 7.26 23.02
N LYS A 18 -1.02 6.26 23.34
CA LYS A 18 -1.47 5.22 22.39
C LYS A 18 -2.11 5.82 21.13
N ARG A 19 -3.06 6.75 21.30
CA ARG A 19 -3.74 7.43 20.18
C ARG A 19 -2.77 8.24 19.31
N MET A 20 -1.73 8.82 19.89
CA MET A 20 -0.70 9.55 19.15
C MET A 20 0.20 8.59 18.35
N THR A 21 0.67 7.50 18.97
CA THR A 21 1.48 6.47 18.30
C THR A 21 0.71 5.83 17.14
N ASP A 22 -0.58 5.54 17.34
CA ASP A 22 -1.44 4.97 16.30
C ASP A 22 -1.57 5.91 15.08
N ARG A 23 -1.73 7.22 15.32
CA ARG A 23 -1.77 8.21 14.24
C ARG A 23 -0.46 8.26 13.45
N ILE A 24 0.67 8.31 14.14
CA ILE A 24 2.00 8.31 13.50
C ILE A 24 2.17 7.06 12.63
N SER A 25 1.79 5.88 13.15
CA SER A 25 1.87 4.62 12.41
C SER A 25 1.01 4.62 11.14
N LYS A 26 -0.17 5.24 11.16
CA LYS A 26 -1.06 5.35 9.99
C LYS A 26 -0.43 6.20 8.89
N TYR A 27 0.00 7.42 9.24
CA TYR A 27 0.62 8.32 8.27
C TYR A 27 1.94 7.75 7.74
N PHE A 28 2.70 7.06 8.59
CA PHE A 28 3.90 6.35 8.17
C PHE A 28 3.60 5.24 7.16
N SER A 29 2.56 4.43 7.40
CA SER A 29 2.14 3.38 6.45
C SER A 29 1.67 3.99 5.13
N LEU A 30 0.92 5.08 5.18
CA LEU A 30 0.48 5.82 3.98
C LEU A 30 1.68 6.39 3.20
N TYR A 31 2.67 6.93 3.90
CA TYR A 31 3.90 7.43 3.29
C TYR A 31 4.66 6.32 2.56
N ILE A 32 4.85 5.15 3.20
CA ILE A 32 5.49 3.98 2.56
C ILE A 32 4.70 3.51 1.33
N PHE A 33 3.37 3.49 1.42
CA PHE A 33 2.51 3.13 0.31
C PHE A 33 2.72 4.05 -0.91
N ILE A 34 2.65 5.37 -0.71
CA ILE A 34 2.82 6.35 -1.78
C ILE A 34 4.23 6.30 -2.37
N ILE A 35 5.27 6.26 -1.52
CA ILE A 35 6.64 6.25 -2.02
C ILE A 35 6.96 4.97 -2.80
N THR A 36 6.34 3.84 -2.46
CA THR A 36 6.49 2.59 -3.21
C THR A 36 6.03 2.79 -4.66
N ILE A 37 4.87 3.40 -4.88
CA ILE A 37 4.31 3.66 -6.22
C ILE A 37 5.21 4.62 -7.02
N PHE A 38 5.67 5.70 -6.38
CA PHE A 38 6.59 6.62 -7.04
C PHE A 38 7.89 5.92 -7.41
N PHE A 39 8.44 5.10 -6.50
CA PHE A 39 9.68 4.40 -6.73
C PHE A 39 9.55 3.37 -7.85
N THR A 40 8.48 2.57 -7.89
CA THR A 40 8.25 1.62 -8.98
C THR A 40 8.07 2.31 -10.31
N ARG A 41 7.32 3.42 -10.38
CA ARG A 41 7.15 4.20 -11.61
C ARG A 41 8.45 4.80 -12.12
N ILE A 42 9.26 5.35 -11.21
CA ILE A 42 10.58 5.88 -11.55
C ILE A 42 11.51 4.75 -12.00
N ALA A 43 11.49 3.60 -11.31
CA ALA A 43 12.30 2.45 -11.69
C ALA A 43 11.90 1.91 -13.07
N LEU A 44 10.61 1.80 -13.37
CA LEU A 44 10.11 1.46 -14.69
C LEU A 44 10.54 2.49 -15.73
N PHE A 45 10.48 3.79 -15.42
CA PHE A 45 10.91 4.82 -16.36
C PHE A 45 12.40 4.70 -16.75
N PHE A 46 13.27 4.41 -15.79
CA PHE A 46 14.72 4.37 -16.03
C PHE A 46 15.26 3.02 -16.49
N PHE A 47 14.69 1.92 -16.01
CA PHE A 47 15.25 0.58 -16.19
C PHE A 47 14.41 -0.31 -17.11
N TRP A 48 13.19 0.10 -17.49
CA TRP A 48 12.39 -0.69 -18.42
C TRP A 48 12.93 -0.55 -19.84
N ASP A 49 13.38 -1.67 -20.40
CA ASP A 49 13.76 -1.74 -21.80
C ASP A 49 12.50 -1.75 -22.68
N MET A 50 12.27 -0.65 -23.39
CA MET A 50 11.15 -0.51 -24.32
C MET A 50 11.18 -1.57 -25.43
N SER A 51 12.33 -2.19 -25.72
CA SER A 51 12.45 -3.28 -26.70
C SER A 51 11.58 -4.51 -26.33
N PHE A 52 11.32 -4.73 -25.05
CA PHE A 52 10.43 -5.82 -24.59
C PHE A 52 8.98 -5.62 -25.04
N MET A 53 8.46 -4.38 -25.04
CA MET A 53 7.09 -4.09 -25.50
C MET A 53 6.91 -4.37 -26.99
N PHE A 54 7.92 -4.04 -27.81
CA PHE A 54 7.89 -4.29 -29.25
C PHE A 54 7.99 -5.77 -29.62
N SER A 55 8.57 -6.58 -28.72
CA SER A 55 8.77 -8.01 -28.98
C SER A 55 7.53 -8.88 -28.74
N GLN A 56 6.40 -8.31 -28.29
CA GLN A 56 5.20 -9.03 -27.83
C GLN A 56 5.50 -10.18 -26.83
N LYS A 57 6.68 -10.18 -26.21
CA LYS A 57 6.97 -11.11 -25.13
C LYS A 57 6.04 -10.70 -24.00
N GLN A 58 5.12 -11.60 -23.66
CA GLN A 58 4.24 -11.43 -22.51
C GLN A 58 5.13 -11.17 -21.30
N ASP A 59 5.01 -9.98 -20.73
CA ASP A 59 5.56 -9.72 -19.42
C ASP A 59 4.74 -10.54 -18.43
N LEU A 60 5.27 -11.69 -18.03
CA LEU A 60 4.61 -12.60 -17.08
C LEU A 60 4.82 -12.15 -15.64
N TRP A 61 5.75 -11.22 -15.39
CA TRP A 61 6.25 -10.88 -14.07
C TRP A 61 5.79 -9.50 -13.61
N HIS A 62 4.49 -9.41 -13.35
CA HIS A 62 3.86 -8.24 -12.76
C HIS A 62 4.22 -8.10 -11.28
N HIS A 63 4.71 -6.93 -10.89
CA HIS A 63 4.98 -6.63 -9.50
C HIS A 63 3.70 -6.57 -8.65
N MET A 64 2.52 -6.53 -9.28
CA MET A 64 1.23 -6.81 -8.64
C MET A 64 1.23 -8.15 -7.86
N TYR A 65 1.80 -9.22 -8.43
CA TYR A 65 1.84 -10.54 -7.78
C TYR A 65 2.73 -10.53 -6.53
N LEU A 66 3.87 -9.85 -6.62
CA LEU A 66 4.76 -9.61 -5.47
C LEU A 66 4.05 -8.77 -4.40
N GLY A 67 3.25 -7.79 -4.82
CA GLY A 67 2.41 -7.00 -3.94
C GLY A 67 1.42 -7.84 -3.13
N ILE A 68 0.67 -8.71 -3.81
CA ILE A 68 -0.26 -9.66 -3.17
C ILE A 68 0.48 -10.58 -2.20
N LEU A 69 1.63 -11.12 -2.60
CA LEU A 69 2.46 -11.97 -1.74
C LEU A 69 2.88 -11.23 -0.47
N PHE A 70 3.37 -9.99 -0.59
CA PHE A 70 3.76 -9.18 0.57
C PHE A 70 2.59 -8.87 1.51
N VAL A 71 1.42 -8.56 0.96
CA VAL A 71 0.20 -8.38 1.77
C VAL A 71 -0.13 -9.68 2.52
N PHE A 72 -0.12 -10.82 1.84
CA PHE A 72 -0.44 -12.11 2.44
C PHE A 72 0.58 -12.50 3.52
N VAL A 73 1.88 -12.39 3.22
CA VAL A 73 2.97 -12.64 4.18
C VAL A 73 2.85 -11.73 5.40
N SER A 74 2.46 -10.46 5.21
CA SER A 74 2.26 -9.52 6.32
C SER A 74 1.17 -9.94 7.32
N LEU A 75 0.29 -10.88 6.97
CA LEU A 75 -0.73 -11.42 7.88
C LEU A 75 -0.14 -12.41 8.88
N PHE A 76 0.99 -13.05 8.54
CA PHE A 76 1.66 -14.03 9.41
C PHE A 76 2.70 -13.39 10.33
N PHE A 77 3.19 -12.21 9.97
CA PHE A 77 4.14 -11.44 10.79
C PHE A 77 3.42 -10.38 11.63
N HIS A 78 3.91 -10.18 12.86
CA HIS A 78 3.44 -9.14 13.77
C HIS A 78 4.54 -8.09 14.02
N GLY A 79 4.13 -6.90 14.45
CA GLY A 79 5.05 -5.81 14.79
C GLY A 79 5.66 -5.14 13.55
N LYS A 80 6.92 -4.71 13.68
CA LYS A 80 7.60 -3.84 12.70
C LYS A 80 7.56 -4.39 11.27
N VAL A 81 7.82 -5.69 11.10
CA VAL A 81 7.88 -6.32 9.76
C VAL A 81 6.55 -6.16 9.01
N SER A 82 5.42 -6.40 9.68
CA SER A 82 4.08 -6.21 9.10
C SER A 82 3.80 -4.75 8.74
N THR A 83 4.29 -3.81 9.56
CA THR A 83 4.17 -2.36 9.32
C THR A 83 4.87 -1.89 8.05
N TYR A 84 5.91 -2.57 7.58
CA TYR A 84 6.59 -2.26 6.32
C TYR A 84 6.04 -3.08 5.15
N LEU A 85 5.93 -4.40 5.30
CA LEU A 85 5.54 -5.29 4.20
C LEU A 85 4.15 -4.97 3.66
N ARG A 86 3.20 -4.65 4.54
CA ARG A 86 1.82 -4.39 4.14
C ARG A 86 1.68 -3.15 3.24
N PRO A 87 2.16 -1.95 3.63
CA PRO A 87 2.06 -0.78 2.76
C PRO A 87 2.93 -0.90 1.50
N ILE A 88 4.08 -1.59 1.54
CA ILE A 88 4.85 -1.89 0.33
C ILE A 88 4.01 -2.77 -0.62
N GLY A 89 3.45 -3.87 -0.11
CA GLY A 89 2.66 -4.79 -0.92
C GLY A 89 1.42 -4.13 -1.54
N LEU A 90 0.73 -3.28 -0.76
CA LEU A 90 -0.38 -2.48 -1.26
C LEU A 90 0.07 -1.48 -2.34
N GLY A 91 1.25 -0.88 -2.18
CA GLY A 91 1.81 0.06 -3.16
C GLY A 91 2.10 -0.62 -4.50
N LEU A 92 2.79 -1.76 -4.46
CA LEU A 92 3.04 -2.59 -5.64
C LEU A 92 1.74 -3.01 -6.34
N PHE A 93 0.73 -3.44 -5.57
CA PHE A 93 -0.56 -3.82 -6.13
C PHE A 93 -1.29 -2.61 -6.76
N ALA A 94 -1.29 -1.47 -6.09
CA ALA A 94 -1.96 -0.26 -6.56
C ALA A 94 -1.35 0.27 -7.85
N ASP A 95 -0.02 0.17 -7.97
CA ASP A 95 0.71 0.67 -9.13
C ASP A 95 0.31 -0.06 -10.41
N GLU A 96 0.12 -1.37 -10.33
CA GLU A 96 -0.29 -2.23 -11.44
C GLU A 96 -1.76 -2.62 -11.43
N PHE A 97 -2.62 -1.89 -10.73
CA PHE A 97 -4.04 -2.25 -10.62
C PHE A 97 -4.75 -2.40 -11.98
N ILE A 98 -4.29 -1.68 -13.02
CA ILE A 98 -4.81 -1.84 -14.38
C ILE A 98 -4.66 -3.28 -14.92
N HIS A 99 -3.65 -4.03 -14.50
CA HIS A 99 -3.45 -5.42 -14.92
C HIS A 99 -4.59 -6.34 -14.49
N PHE A 100 -5.30 -6.02 -13.40
CA PHE A 100 -6.49 -6.76 -13.03
C PHE A 100 -7.56 -6.70 -14.14
N PHE A 101 -7.72 -5.53 -14.79
CA PHE A 101 -8.66 -5.34 -15.90
C PHE A 101 -8.19 -6.04 -17.18
N HIS A 102 -6.88 -6.16 -17.37
CA HIS A 102 -6.31 -6.96 -18.46
C HIS A 102 -6.59 -8.46 -18.26
N LEU A 103 -6.38 -8.98 -17.04
CA LEU A 103 -6.62 -10.39 -16.71
C LEU A 103 -8.08 -10.83 -16.90
N ILE A 104 -9.04 -9.94 -16.63
CA ILE A 104 -10.47 -10.21 -16.84
C ILE A 104 -10.95 -9.88 -18.28
N GLY A 105 -10.02 -9.55 -19.19
CA GLY A 105 -10.31 -9.35 -20.61
C GLY A 105 -11.03 -8.03 -20.94
N ILE A 106 -11.03 -7.05 -20.04
CA ILE A 106 -11.64 -5.73 -20.30
C ILE A 106 -10.68 -4.84 -21.12
N ILE A 107 -9.37 -5.03 -20.98
CA ILE A 107 -8.33 -4.25 -21.66
C ILE A 107 -7.37 -5.21 -22.37
N ASN A 108 -7.02 -4.93 -23.63
CA ASN A 108 -6.17 -5.80 -24.44
C ASN A 108 -4.67 -5.45 -24.37
N GLU A 109 -4.34 -4.20 -24.10
CA GLU A 109 -2.94 -3.72 -24.03
C GLU A 109 -2.75 -2.85 -22.80
N VAL A 110 -1.64 -3.05 -22.09
CA VAL A 110 -1.28 -2.26 -20.92
C VAL A 110 -0.05 -1.41 -21.23
N ASP A 111 -0.29 -0.18 -21.65
CA ASP A 111 0.75 0.85 -21.64
C ASP A 111 0.72 1.55 -20.28
N TYR A 112 1.83 1.46 -19.54
CA TYR A 112 2.01 2.07 -18.23
C TYR A 112 1.80 3.59 -18.23
N TRP A 113 2.06 4.26 -19.36
CA TRP A 113 1.92 5.71 -19.51
C TRP A 113 0.60 6.13 -20.15
N SER A 114 -0.26 5.16 -20.46
CA SER A 114 -1.60 5.44 -20.96
C SER A 114 -2.45 6.17 -19.93
N ARG A 115 -3.42 6.95 -20.41
CA ARG A 115 -4.40 7.63 -19.55
C ARG A 115 -5.17 6.61 -18.70
N GLN A 116 -5.45 5.44 -19.24
CA GLN A 116 -6.14 4.34 -18.55
C GLN A 116 -5.32 3.85 -17.36
N ALA A 117 -4.03 3.57 -17.54
CA ALA A 117 -3.14 3.11 -16.48
C ALA A 117 -3.02 4.14 -15.35
N ILE A 118 -2.78 5.40 -15.71
CA ILE A 118 -2.70 6.51 -14.74
C ILE A 118 -4.02 6.65 -13.96
N THR A 119 -5.16 6.55 -14.65
CA THR A 119 -6.49 6.65 -14.02
C THR A 119 -6.73 5.49 -13.06
N ALA A 120 -6.42 4.26 -13.47
CA ALA A 120 -6.57 3.07 -12.63
C ALA A 120 -5.69 3.13 -11.37
N THR A 121 -4.43 3.53 -11.51
CA THR A 121 -3.51 3.73 -10.37
C THR A 121 -3.98 4.88 -9.46
N THR A 122 -4.51 5.96 -10.03
CA THR A 122 -5.05 7.07 -9.21
C THR A 122 -6.25 6.61 -8.39
N ILE A 123 -7.18 5.87 -8.99
CA ILE A 123 -8.35 5.32 -8.29
C ILE A 123 -7.91 4.34 -7.19
N SER A 124 -6.98 3.43 -7.48
CA SER A 124 -6.47 2.47 -6.49
C SER A 124 -5.78 3.18 -5.32
N VAL A 125 -4.99 4.23 -5.59
CA VAL A 125 -4.36 5.09 -4.58
C VAL A 125 -5.40 5.72 -3.67
N LEU A 126 -6.46 6.32 -4.23
CA LEU A 126 -7.51 6.96 -3.44
C LEU A 126 -8.25 5.97 -2.55
N LEU A 127 -8.64 4.81 -3.09
CA LEU A 127 -9.37 3.78 -2.36
C LEU A 127 -8.53 3.16 -1.23
N ILE A 128 -7.28 2.82 -1.51
CA ILE A 128 -6.37 2.23 -0.51
C ILE A 128 -5.98 3.27 0.54
N SER A 129 -5.73 4.52 0.16
CA SER A 129 -5.45 5.60 1.11
C SER A 129 -6.63 5.82 2.06
N PHE A 130 -7.86 5.85 1.53
CA PHE A 130 -9.07 5.92 2.34
C PHE A 130 -9.16 4.75 3.32
N PHE A 131 -8.91 3.53 2.85
CA PHE A 131 -8.90 2.31 3.67
C PHE A 131 -7.84 2.38 4.79
N LEU A 132 -6.60 2.76 4.48
CA LEU A 132 -5.50 2.86 5.45
C LEU A 132 -5.75 3.92 6.53
N ILE A 133 -6.45 5.00 6.18
CA ILE A 133 -6.84 6.04 7.15
C ILE A 133 -8.00 5.54 8.03
N LYS A 134 -9.00 4.90 7.41
CA LYS A 134 -10.27 4.51 8.07
C LYS A 134 -10.20 3.23 8.89
N ILE A 135 -9.39 2.24 8.53
CA ILE A 135 -9.48 0.91 9.16
C ILE A 135 -8.55 0.77 10.37
N LYS A 136 -9.22 0.65 11.54
CA LYS A 136 -8.81 0.26 12.91
C LYS A 136 -7.96 1.28 13.68
N GLU A 137 -8.32 1.79 14.87
CA GLU A 137 -9.54 1.80 15.71
C GLU A 137 -10.18 0.50 16.22
N ARG A 138 -9.70 -0.70 15.87
CA ARG A 138 -10.05 -1.89 16.66
C ARG A 138 -8.78 -2.62 17.05
N PRO A 139 -8.49 -2.76 18.35
CA PRO A 139 -7.41 -3.62 18.81
C PRO A 139 -7.67 -5.04 18.29
N LEU A 140 -6.64 -5.67 17.71
CA LEU A 140 -6.52 -7.13 17.72
C LEU A 140 -6.08 -7.53 19.13
#